data_AF-A0A822XP95-F1
#
_entry.id   AF-A0A822XP95-F1
#
_cell.length_a   1.000
_cell.length_b   1.000
_cell.length_c   1.000
_cell.angle_alpha   90.00
_cell.angle_beta   90.00
_cell.angle_gamma   90.00
#
_symmetry.space_group_name_H-M   'P 1'
#
loop_
_entity.id
_entity.type
_entity.pdbx_description
1 polymer ?
#
loop_
_entity_poly.entity_id
_entity_poly.type
_entity_poly.pdbx_seq_one_letter_code
_entity_poly.pdbx_strand_id
1 'polypeptide(L)'
;MADFIQSKTKLTVGPIERPPVISNKQLGLLAVVLMIWAPFLVKRVLAGDTLLHDSKLWLALAVFVYFFSVSGAMHNIIRKMPMFLVDRNDPSKLIFFYQGSGMQLGAEGFAIGFLYTVVGLLLAFVTHLLIRVRNVTVQRVSMVFVLLVSFWAVKKVIYLDNWKTGYGIHGFWPNSWK
;
A
#
# COMPACT_ATOMS: atom_id res chain seq x y z
N MET A 1 25.69 18.21 7.25
CA MET A 1 26.22 19.55 7.59
C MET A 1 27.66 19.46 8.09
N ALA A 2 27.96 18.62 9.10
CA ALA A 2 29.35 18.35 9.54
C ALA A 2 30.27 17.90 8.39
N ASP A 3 29.82 16.89 7.63
CA ASP A 3 30.56 16.35 6.47
C ASP A 3 30.80 17.38 5.37
N PHE A 4 29.88 18.34 5.23
CA PHE A 4 29.96 19.41 4.24
C PHE A 4 31.00 20.48 4.64
N ILE A 5 31.08 20.79 5.93
CA ILE A 5 32.06 21.76 6.45
C ILE A 5 33.46 21.13 6.43
N GLN A 6 33.60 19.88 6.92
CA GLN A 6 34.87 19.17 6.98
C GLN A 6 35.48 18.92 5.59
N SER A 7 34.67 18.66 4.56
CA SER A 7 35.13 18.52 3.18
C SER A 7 35.61 19.83 2.54
N LYS A 8 35.11 20.99 2.99
CA LYS A 8 35.50 22.31 2.46
C LYS A 8 36.64 22.96 3.22
N THR A 9 36.74 22.76 4.54
CA THR A 9 37.75 23.44 5.37
C THR A 9 38.90 22.54 5.80
N LYS A 10 38.84 21.22 5.54
CA LYS A 10 39.84 20.21 5.95
C LYS A 10 40.15 20.19 7.47
N LEU A 11 39.36 20.88 8.27
CA LEU A 11 39.48 20.89 9.73
C LEU A 11 38.59 19.79 10.30
N THR A 12 39.15 18.97 11.19
CA THR A 12 38.42 17.91 11.87
C THR A 12 37.40 18.52 12.83
N VAL A 13 36.12 18.49 12.44
CA VAL A 13 35.03 18.96 13.30
C VAL A 13 34.74 17.85 14.31
N GLY A 14 34.81 18.17 15.60
CA GLY A 14 34.48 17.24 16.69
C GLY A 14 33.01 16.81 16.67
N PRO A 15 32.63 15.83 17.52
CA PRO A 15 31.27 15.32 17.56
C PRO A 15 30.26 16.43 17.86
N ILE A 16 29.31 16.62 16.94
CA ILE A 16 28.23 17.59 17.11
C ILE A 16 27.20 17.00 18.08
N GLU A 17 27.22 17.44 19.33
CA GLU A 17 26.15 17.16 20.28
C GLU A 17 24.86 17.81 19.77
N ARG A 18 23.89 16.96 19.40
CA ARG A 18 22.56 17.42 19.01
C ARG A 18 21.71 17.46 20.27
N PRO A 19 21.07 18.59 20.61
CA PRO A 19 20.12 18.59 21.70
C PRO A 19 19.00 17.59 21.37
N PRO A 20 18.52 16.82 22.36
CA PRO A 20 17.40 15.92 22.15
C PRO A 20 16.21 16.74 21.65
N VAL A 21 15.49 16.19 20.65
CA VAL A 21 14.34 16.86 20.00
C VAL A 21 13.24 17.21 21.01
N ILE A 22 13.23 16.51 22.15
CA ILE A 22 12.29 16.69 23.26
C ILE A 22 13.10 16.90 24.54
N SER A 23 12.81 17.98 25.27
CA SER A 23 13.45 18.26 26.57
C SER A 23 12.92 17.31 27.65
N ASN A 24 13.76 16.92 28.62
CA ASN A 24 13.36 16.08 29.75
C ASN A 24 12.15 16.62 30.52
N LYS A 25 11.97 17.95 30.57
CA LYS A 25 10.80 18.60 31.17
C LYS A 25 9.53 18.42 30.34
N GLN A 26 9.64 18.45 29.01
CA GLN A 26 8.53 18.18 28.11
C GLN A 26 8.12 16.71 28.15
N LEU A 27 9.09 15.80 28.27
CA LEU A 27 8.83 14.37 28.46
C LEU A 27 8.07 14.12 29.78
N GLY A 28 8.49 14.77 30.87
CA GLY A 28 7.80 14.71 32.16
C GLY A 28 6.39 15.28 32.10
N LEU A 29 6.20 16.43 31.45
CA LEU A 29 4.87 17.03 31.25
C LEU A 29 3.96 16.10 30.42
N LEU A 30 4.49 15.51 29.36
CA LEU A 30 3.75 14.59 28.50
C LEU A 30 3.35 13.31 29.26
N ALA A 31 4.23 12.79 30.12
CA ALA A 31 3.93 11.67 31.00
C ALA A 31 2.81 12.00 32.01
N VAL A 32 2.84 13.18 32.62
CA VAL A 32 1.78 13.63 33.55
C VAL A 32 0.44 13.78 32.83
N VAL A 33 0.42 14.41 31.66
CA VAL A 33 -0.79 14.55 30.84
C VAL A 33 -1.36 13.17 30.46
N LEU A 34 -0.50 12.25 30.02
CA LEU A 34 -0.90 10.87 29.72
C LEU A 34 -1.45 10.15 30.95
N MET A 35 -0.84 10.34 32.12
CA MET A 35 -1.27 9.69 33.37
C MET A 35 -2.63 10.21 33.84
N ILE A 36 -2.90 11.50 33.66
CA ILE A 36 -4.21 12.10 33.93
C ILE A 36 -5.25 11.61 32.91
N TRP A 37 -4.89 11.47 31.64
CA TRP A 37 -5.79 11.01 30.57
C TRP A 37 -6.05 9.51 30.57
N ALA A 38 -5.10 8.71 31.03
CA ALA A 38 -5.18 7.25 31.07
C ALA A 38 -6.48 6.71 31.69
N PRO A 39 -6.92 7.13 32.90
CA PRO A 39 -8.16 6.60 33.48
C PRO A 39 -9.41 6.96 32.67
N PHE A 40 -9.45 8.12 32.01
CA PHE A 40 -10.57 8.51 31.15
C PHE A 40 -10.60 7.70 29.85
N LEU A 41 -9.44 7.50 29.24
CA LEU A 41 -9.30 6.66 28.05
C LEU A 41 -9.64 5.20 28.36
N VAL A 42 -9.12 4.64 29.45
CA VAL A 42 -9.41 3.26 29.88
C VAL A 42 -10.90 3.08 30.16
N LYS A 43 -11.54 4.02 30.88
CA LYS A 43 -12.99 3.97 31.11
C LYS A 43 -13.77 4.01 29.79
N ARG A 44 -13.36 4.85 28.84
CA ARG A 44 -14.01 4.97 27.52
C ARG A 44 -13.81 3.73 26.65
N VAL A 45 -12.64 3.09 26.71
CA VAL A 45 -12.35 1.82 26.05
C VAL A 45 -13.20 0.71 26.66
N LEU A 46 -13.22 0.56 27.98
CA LEU A 46 -14.02 -0.47 28.67
C LEU A 46 -15.53 -0.30 28.45
N ALA A 47 -16.02 0.93 28.29
CA ALA A 47 -17.41 1.22 27.98
C ALA A 47 -17.84 0.81 26.55
N GLY A 48 -16.91 0.39 25.69
CA GLY A 48 -17.21 -0.08 24.33
C GLY A 48 -17.54 1.02 23.31
N ASP A 49 -17.72 2.27 23.75
CA ASP A 49 -18.02 3.45 22.90
C ASP A 49 -16.77 4.01 22.19
N THR A 50 -15.87 3.13 21.74
CA THR A 50 -14.64 3.52 21.02
C THR A 50 -14.55 2.86 19.66
N LEU A 51 -13.95 3.58 18.72
CA LEU A 51 -13.64 3.11 17.37
C LEU A 51 -12.80 1.81 17.37
N LEU A 52 -12.07 1.53 18.46
CA LEU A 52 -11.28 0.31 18.64
C LEU A 52 -12.14 -0.95 18.81
N HIS A 53 -13.42 -0.83 19.15
CA HIS A 53 -14.31 -1.99 19.29
C HIS A 53 -15.07 -2.31 18.00
N ASP A 54 -15.03 -1.43 16.99
CA ASP A 54 -15.69 -1.67 15.71
C ASP A 54 -14.90 -2.67 14.85
N SER A 55 -15.47 -3.86 14.66
CA SER A 55 -14.87 -4.92 13.83
C SER A 55 -14.72 -4.51 12.36
N LYS A 56 -15.54 -3.57 11.86
CA LYS A 56 -15.42 -3.06 10.49
C LYS A 56 -14.18 -2.20 10.32
N LEU A 57 -13.79 -1.46 11.35
CA LEU A 57 -12.58 -0.64 11.33
C LEU A 57 -11.34 -1.54 11.28
N TRP A 58 -11.31 -2.61 12.07
CA TRP A 58 -10.23 -3.59 12.02
C TRP A 58 -10.16 -4.32 10.68
N LEU A 59 -11.31 -4.67 10.10
CA LEU A 59 -11.36 -5.26 8.76
C LEU A 59 -10.80 -4.29 7.70
N ALA A 60 -11.19 -3.01 7.75
CA ALA A 60 -10.67 -2.00 6.83
C ALA A 60 -9.15 -1.81 7.00
N LEU A 61 -8.66 -1.77 8.24
CA LEU A 61 -7.23 -1.65 8.54
C LEU A 61 -6.45 -2.90 8.07
N ALA A 62 -7.01 -4.10 8.23
CA ALA A 62 -6.39 -5.33 7.73
C ALA A 62 -6.27 -5.33 6.20
N VAL A 63 -7.33 -4.93 5.48
CA VAL A 63 -7.30 -4.79 4.02
C VAL A 63 -6.27 -3.72 3.60
N PHE A 64 -6.18 -2.62 4.34
CA PHE A 64 -5.20 -1.57 4.09
C PHE A 64 -3.76 -2.10 4.24
N VAL A 65 -3.46 -2.82 5.31
CA VAL A 65 -2.14 -3.44 5.51
C VAL A 65 -1.83 -4.45 4.40
N TYR A 66 -2.82 -5.27 4.01
CA TYR A 66 -2.67 -6.21 2.89
C TYR A 66 -2.32 -5.49 1.59
N PHE A 67 -3.04 -4.42 1.24
CA PHE A 67 -2.75 -3.62 0.05
C PHE A 67 -1.33 -3.05 0.06
N PHE A 68 -0.88 -2.49 1.19
CA PHE A 68 0.49 -1.97 1.33
C PHE A 68 1.55 -3.06 1.19
N SER A 69 1.27 -4.26 1.70
CA SER A 69 2.18 -5.40 1.57
C SER A 69 2.27 -5.89 0.12
N VAL A 70 1.15 -6.02 -0.58
CA VAL A 70 1.09 -6.57 -1.95
C VAL A 70 1.58 -5.57 -3.01
N SER A 71 1.39 -4.27 -2.80
CA SER A 71 1.83 -3.22 -3.73
C SER A 71 3.35 -3.00 -3.80
N GLY A 72 4.14 -3.75 -3.02
CA GLY A 72 5.59 -3.60 -3.01
C GLY A 72 6.07 -2.35 -2.26
N ALA A 73 5.28 -1.81 -1.33
CA ALA A 73 5.67 -0.65 -0.53
C ALA A 73 7.01 -0.88 0.20
N MET A 74 7.27 -2.11 0.66
CA MET A 74 8.55 -2.49 1.25
C MET A 74 9.73 -2.31 0.27
N HIS A 75 9.56 -2.70 -0.99
CA HIS A 75 10.57 -2.50 -2.03
C HIS A 75 10.85 -1.00 -2.23
N ASN A 76 9.79 -0.19 -2.27
CA ASN A 76 9.89 1.25 -2.43
C ASN A 76 10.62 1.92 -1.26
N ILE A 77 10.33 1.53 -0.02
CA ILE A 77 10.95 2.09 1.19
C ILE A 77 12.43 1.72 1.28
N ILE A 78 12.78 0.45 1.07
CA ILE A 78 14.16 -0.04 1.20
C ILE A 78 15.07 0.59 0.13
N ARG A 79 14.60 0.62 -1.12
CA ARG A 79 15.40 1.11 -2.25
C ARG A 79 15.22 2.60 -2.54
N LYS A 80 14.40 3.30 -1.75
CA LYS A 80 14.02 4.71 -1.95
C LYS A 80 13.59 4.97 -3.40
N MET A 81 12.77 4.08 -3.94
CA MET A 81 12.30 4.17 -5.33
C MET A 81 11.41 5.41 -5.51
N PRO A 82 11.59 6.19 -6.59
CA PRO A 82 10.70 7.30 -6.88
C PRO A 82 9.31 6.80 -7.31
N MET A 83 8.28 7.60 -7.02
CA MET A 83 6.90 7.30 -7.41
C MET A 83 6.72 7.35 -8.94
N PHE A 84 7.43 8.26 -9.59
CA PHE A 84 7.43 8.50 -11.03
C PHE A 84 8.81 8.99 -11.46
N LEU A 85 9.17 8.74 -12.70
CA LEU A 85 10.37 9.29 -13.32
C LEU A 85 9.98 10.36 -14.32
N VAL A 86 10.79 11.40 -14.44
CA VAL A 86 10.66 12.37 -15.54
C VAL A 86 11.39 11.79 -16.74
N ASP A 87 10.76 11.82 -17.91
CA ASP A 87 11.40 11.36 -19.14
C ASP A 87 12.68 12.18 -19.39
N ARG A 88 13.76 11.47 -19.71
CA ARG A 88 15.08 12.06 -19.99
C ARG A 88 15.05 12.91 -21.27
N ASN A 89 14.19 12.53 -22.22
CA ASN A 89 14.08 13.20 -23.52
C ASN A 89 13.04 14.34 -23.51
N ASP A 90 11.98 14.23 -22.70
CA ASP A 90 10.92 15.23 -22.58
C ASP A 90 10.61 15.52 -21.10
N PRO A 91 11.15 16.61 -20.51
CA PRO A 91 10.95 16.90 -19.08
C PRO A 91 9.51 17.21 -18.69
N SER A 92 8.60 17.37 -19.66
CA SER A 92 7.16 17.53 -19.43
C SER A 92 6.39 16.21 -19.27
N LYS A 93 7.01 15.04 -19.56
CA LYS A 93 6.37 13.73 -19.48
C LYS A 93 6.77 12.99 -18.21
N LEU A 94 5.76 12.53 -17.47
CA LEU A 94 5.91 11.68 -16.29
C LEU A 94 5.73 10.21 -16.67
N ILE A 95 6.75 9.41 -16.40
CA ILE A 95 6.77 7.97 -16.61
C ILE A 95 6.42 7.28 -15.29
N PHE A 96 5.26 6.64 -15.27
CA PHE A 96 4.75 5.90 -14.09
C PHE A 96 5.08 4.40 -14.13
N PHE A 97 5.45 3.87 -15.31
CA PHE A 97 5.78 2.46 -15.52
C PHE A 97 7.16 2.35 -16.16
N TYR A 98 8.02 1.53 -15.57
CA TYR A 98 9.37 1.32 -16.08
C TYR A 98 9.49 -0.03 -16.77
N GLN A 99 10.04 -0.05 -17.98
CA GLN A 99 10.25 -1.27 -18.75
C GLN A 99 11.59 -1.91 -18.34
N GLY A 100 11.53 -3.00 -17.57
CA GLY A 100 12.71 -3.74 -17.11
C GLY A 100 12.41 -4.69 -15.94
N SER A 101 12.99 -5.89 -15.98
CA SER A 101 12.89 -6.88 -14.91
C SER A 101 13.91 -6.57 -13.80
N GLY A 102 13.45 -6.01 -12.68
CA GLY A 102 14.28 -5.75 -11.50
C GLY A 102 14.18 -4.34 -10.93
N MET A 103 13.54 -3.42 -11.64
CA MET A 103 13.17 -2.10 -11.12
C MET A 103 11.66 -1.93 -11.12
N GLN A 104 11.10 -1.49 -9.99
CA GLN A 104 9.68 -1.23 -9.84
C GLN A 104 9.49 0.18 -9.32
N LEU A 105 8.71 0.98 -10.04
CA LEU A 105 8.36 2.32 -9.58
C LEU A 105 7.26 2.26 -8.52
N GLY A 106 7.20 3.28 -7.67
CA GLY A 106 6.21 3.32 -6.61
C GLY A 106 4.77 3.31 -7.13
N ALA A 107 4.47 4.15 -8.13
CA ALA A 107 3.15 4.20 -8.73
C ALA A 107 2.76 2.89 -9.44
N GLU A 108 3.71 2.23 -10.10
CA GLU A 108 3.51 0.94 -10.74
C GLU A 108 3.10 -0.14 -9.72
N GLY A 109 3.84 -0.25 -8.60
CA GLY A 109 3.51 -1.20 -7.54
C GLY A 109 2.14 -0.94 -6.90
N PHE A 110 1.81 0.33 -6.64
CA PHE A 110 0.49 0.70 -6.14
C PHE A 110 -0.63 0.40 -7.14
N ALA A 111 -0.42 0.65 -8.44
CA ALA A 111 -1.42 0.38 -9.47
C ALA A 111 -1.72 -1.13 -9.59
N ILE A 112 -0.67 -1.97 -9.61
CA ILE A 112 -0.83 -3.43 -9.68
C ILE A 112 -1.45 -3.97 -8.38
N GLY A 113 -0.96 -3.53 -7.22
CA GLY A 113 -1.52 -3.90 -5.92
C GLY A 113 -3.00 -3.51 -5.77
N PHE A 114 -3.40 -2.38 -6.37
CA PHE A 114 -4.80 -1.94 -6.39
C PHE A 114 -5.67 -2.89 -7.21
N LEU A 115 -5.22 -3.30 -8.40
CA LEU A 115 -5.94 -4.27 -9.23
C LEU A 115 -6.17 -5.59 -8.49
N TYR A 116 -5.15 -6.12 -7.79
CA TYR A 116 -5.31 -7.33 -6.98
C TYR A 116 -6.29 -7.16 -5.83
N THR A 117 -6.23 -6.02 -5.13
CA THR A 117 -7.12 -5.74 -4.01
C THR A 117 -8.57 -5.58 -4.46
N VAL A 118 -8.81 -4.93 -5.62
CA VAL A 118 -10.15 -4.80 -6.20
C VAL A 118 -10.75 -6.18 -6.49
N VAL A 119 -9.99 -7.09 -7.12
CA VAL A 119 -10.49 -8.46 -7.40
C VAL A 119 -10.82 -9.19 -6.09
N GLY A 120 -9.96 -9.09 -5.08
CA GLY A 120 -10.21 -9.68 -3.76
C GLY A 120 -11.45 -9.12 -3.06
N LEU A 121 -11.65 -7.79 -3.13
CA LEU A 121 -12.83 -7.12 -2.56
C LEU A 121 -14.11 -7.47 -3.31
N LEU A 122 -14.07 -7.59 -4.64
CA LEU A 122 -15.21 -8.04 -5.43
C LEU A 122 -15.61 -9.47 -5.09
N LEU A 123 -14.62 -10.36 -4.87
CA LEU A 123 -14.88 -11.72 -4.40
C LEU A 123 -15.55 -11.72 -3.02
N ALA A 124 -15.02 -10.94 -2.08
CA ALA A 124 -15.62 -10.79 -0.75
C ALA A 124 -17.04 -10.20 -0.80
N PHE A 125 -17.29 -9.26 -1.71
CA PHE A 125 -18.61 -8.68 -1.95
C PHE A 125 -19.60 -9.75 -2.43
N VAL A 126 -19.20 -10.57 -3.41
CA VAL A 126 -20.06 -11.65 -3.94
C VAL A 126 -20.38 -12.69 -2.86
N THR A 127 -19.42 -13.05 -2.01
CA THR A 127 -19.62 -14.09 -1.00
C THR A 127 -20.36 -13.61 0.25
N HIS A 128 -20.14 -12.38 0.72
CA HIS A 128 -20.73 -11.93 1.99
C HIS A 128 -21.91 -10.96 1.83
N LEU A 129 -21.89 -10.09 0.82
CA LEU A 129 -22.88 -9.03 0.67
C LEU A 129 -23.97 -9.40 -0.35
N LEU A 130 -23.58 -9.95 -1.49
CA LEU A 130 -24.51 -10.24 -2.58
C LEU A 130 -25.55 -11.32 -2.21
N ILE A 131 -25.17 -12.27 -1.36
CA ILE A 131 -26.06 -13.33 -0.86
C ILE A 131 -27.21 -12.75 -0.02
N ARG A 132 -27.04 -11.58 0.60
CA ARG A 132 -28.08 -10.94 1.43
C ARG A 132 -29.16 -10.24 0.59
N VAL A 133 -28.95 -10.06 -0.71
CA VAL A 133 -29.88 -9.37 -1.62
C VAL A 133 -31.01 -10.33 -2.01
N ARG A 134 -32.27 -9.99 -1.73
CA ARG A 134 -33.43 -10.86 -2.05
C ARG A 134 -33.75 -10.94 -3.56
N ASN A 135 -33.32 -9.96 -4.35
CA ASN A 135 -33.66 -9.88 -5.78
C ASN A 135 -32.66 -10.66 -6.65
N VAL A 136 -33.14 -11.74 -7.25
CA VAL A 136 -32.35 -12.64 -8.12
C VAL A 136 -31.81 -11.94 -9.36
N THR A 137 -32.56 -11.00 -9.94
CA THR A 137 -32.11 -10.24 -11.11
C THR A 137 -30.91 -9.36 -10.77
N VAL A 138 -30.97 -8.67 -9.63
CA VAL A 138 -29.86 -7.83 -9.13
C VAL A 138 -28.63 -8.69 -8.81
N GLN A 139 -28.83 -9.87 -8.20
CA GLN A 139 -27.75 -10.82 -7.96
C GLN A 139 -27.06 -11.26 -9.26
N ARG A 140 -27.83 -11.68 -10.27
CA ARG A 140 -27.30 -12.12 -11.57
C ARG A 140 -26.53 -11.01 -12.28
N VAL A 141 -27.10 -9.82 -12.35
CA VAL A 141 -26.45 -8.66 -12.99
C VAL A 141 -25.15 -8.31 -12.26
N SER A 142 -25.17 -8.31 -10.93
CA SER A 142 -23.98 -8.02 -10.13
C SER A 142 -22.88 -9.08 -10.31
N MET A 143 -23.24 -10.37 -10.40
CA MET A 143 -22.27 -11.44 -10.67
C MET A 143 -21.62 -11.29 -12.05
N VAL A 144 -22.42 -10.99 -13.08
CA VAL A 144 -21.88 -10.73 -14.44
C VAL A 144 -20.94 -9.54 -14.42
N PHE A 145 -21.33 -8.45 -13.74
CA PHE A 145 -20.48 -7.27 -13.60
C PHE A 145 -19.15 -7.61 -12.89
N VAL A 146 -19.20 -8.31 -11.76
CA VAL A 146 -18.00 -8.74 -11.03
C VAL A 146 -17.10 -9.60 -11.90
N LEU A 147 -17.67 -10.53 -12.68
CA LEU A 147 -16.91 -11.38 -13.60
C LEU A 147 -16.21 -10.55 -14.68
N LEU A 148 -16.91 -9.60 -15.31
CA LEU A 148 -16.33 -8.73 -16.34
C LEU A 148 -15.20 -7.87 -15.79
N VAL A 149 -15.40 -7.25 -14.61
CA VAL A 149 -14.37 -6.41 -13.98
C VAL A 149 -13.16 -7.26 -13.56
N SER A 150 -13.39 -8.45 -13.01
CA SER A 150 -12.31 -9.36 -12.59
C SER A 150 -11.51 -9.86 -13.80
N PHE A 151 -12.19 -10.25 -14.87
CA PHE A 151 -11.55 -10.64 -16.13
C PHE A 151 -10.73 -9.49 -16.72
N TRP A 152 -11.27 -8.28 -16.74
CA TRP A 152 -10.56 -7.09 -17.20
C TRP A 152 -9.32 -6.79 -16.36
N ALA A 153 -9.43 -6.85 -15.04
CA ALA A 153 -8.32 -6.59 -14.12
C ALA A 153 -7.19 -7.62 -14.32
N VAL A 154 -7.52 -8.91 -14.38
CA VAL A 154 -6.53 -9.97 -14.63
C VAL A 154 -5.87 -9.80 -16.00
N LYS A 155 -6.65 -9.52 -17.05
CA LYS A 155 -6.11 -9.24 -18.38
C LYS A 155 -5.14 -8.06 -18.36
N LYS A 156 -5.46 -7.00 -17.62
CA LYS A 156 -4.58 -5.83 -17.48
C LYS A 156 -3.29 -6.14 -16.75
N VAL A 157 -3.36 -6.92 -15.67
CA VAL A 157 -2.15 -7.38 -14.94
C VAL A 157 -1.26 -8.21 -15.87
N ILE A 158 -1.81 -9.19 -16.57
CA ILE A 158 -1.06 -10.04 -17.52
C ILE A 158 -0.43 -9.19 -18.63
N TYR A 159 -1.17 -8.23 -19.17
CA TYR A 159 -0.66 -7.33 -20.21
C TYR A 159 0.53 -6.50 -19.71
N LEU A 160 0.41 -5.93 -18.51
CA LEU A 160 1.48 -5.13 -17.91
C LEU A 160 2.72 -5.98 -17.58
N ASP A 161 2.52 -7.20 -17.08
CA ASP A 161 3.60 -8.13 -16.79
C ASP A 161 4.35 -8.54 -18.07
N ASN A 162 3.63 -8.93 -19.13
CA ASN A 162 4.20 -9.25 -20.43
C ASN A 162 4.96 -8.06 -21.03
N TRP A 163 4.40 -6.86 -20.92
CA TRP A 163 5.04 -5.63 -21.40
C TRP A 163 6.34 -5.31 -20.64
N LYS A 164 6.36 -5.57 -19.32
CA LYS A 164 7.51 -5.29 -18.45
C LYS A 164 8.64 -6.30 -18.61
N THR A 165 8.31 -7.59 -18.64
CA THR A 165 9.28 -8.69 -18.67
C THR A 165 9.71 -9.06 -20.09
N GLY A 166 8.92 -8.68 -21.10
CA GLY A 166 9.07 -9.18 -22.46
C GLY A 166 8.72 -10.67 -22.59
N TYR A 167 8.26 -11.30 -21.50
CA TYR A 167 7.86 -12.69 -21.50
C TYR A 167 6.41 -12.80 -21.98
N GLY A 168 6.21 -13.44 -23.14
CA GLY A 168 4.86 -13.79 -23.56
C GLY A 168 4.38 -14.97 -22.73
N ILE A 169 3.38 -14.77 -21.87
CA ILE A 169 2.70 -15.90 -21.23
C ILE A 169 1.93 -16.67 -22.31
N HIS A 170 2.42 -17.85 -22.66
CA HIS A 170 1.75 -18.77 -23.58
C HIS A 170 0.77 -19.61 -22.75
N GLY A 171 -0.51 -19.55 -23.08
CA GLY A 171 -1.49 -20.45 -22.47
C GLY A 171 -1.17 -21.88 -22.89
N PHE A 172 -0.65 -22.69 -21.96
CA PHE A 172 -0.46 -24.11 -22.21
C PHE A 172 -1.83 -24.80 -22.18
N TRP A 173 -2.39 -25.08 -23.35
CA TRP A 173 -3.56 -25.93 -23.46
C TRP A 173 -3.10 -27.39 -23.46
N PRO A 174 -3.47 -28.21 -22.46
CA PRO A 174 -3.09 -29.61 -22.46
C PRO A 174 -3.74 -30.30 -23.66
N ASN A 175 -2.93 -30.68 -24.65
CA ASN A 175 -3.39 -31.24 -25.92
C ASN A 175 -3.78 -32.74 -25.82
N SER A 176 -3.58 -33.36 -24.65
CA SER A 176 -3.91 -34.76 -24.39
C SER A 176 -3.79 -35.03 -22.90
N TRP A 177 -4.83 -35.61 -22.30
CA TRP A 177 -4.73 -36.29 -21.01
C TRP A 177 -4.37 -37.74 -21.33
N LYS A 178 -3.08 -38.07 -21.28
CA LYS A 178 -2.64 -39.46 -21.24
C LYS A 178 -2.62 -39.94 -19.80
#